data_AF-A0A139PP21-F1
#
_entry.id   AF-A0A139PP21-F1
#
_cell.length_a   1.000
_cell.length_b   1.000
_cell.length_c   1.000
_cell.angle_alpha   90.00
_cell.angle_beta   90.00
_cell.angle_gamma   90.00
#
_symmetry.space_group_name_H-M   'P 1'
#
loop_
_entity.id
_entity.type
_entity.pdbx_description
1 polymer ?
#
loop_
_entity_poly.entity_id
_entity_poly.type
_entity_poly.pdbx_seq_one_letter_code
_entity_poly.pdbx_strand_id
1 'polypeptide(L)' 'MIGQGAQVEYAILDKGVEVADGVVIRGTVEHPVVVKKGEKVTEDIHS' A
#
# COMPACT_ATOMS: atom_id res chain seq x y z
N MET A 1 3.61 -3.31 -8.84
CA MET A 1 3.60 -4.75 -8.51
C MET A 1 3.01 -4.89 -7.13
N ILE A 2 2.15 -5.88 -6.88
CA ILE A 2 1.67 -6.18 -5.53
C ILE A 2 2.15 -7.58 -5.20
N GLY A 3 2.93 -7.69 -4.13
CA GLY A 3 3.53 -8.93 -3.68
C GLY A 3 2.49 -9.96 -3.25
N GLN A 4 2.89 -11.23 -3.25
CA GLN A 4 2.04 -12.32 -2.82
C GLN A 4 1.65 -12.13 -1.34
N GLY A 5 0.35 -12.26 -1.06
CA GLY A 5 -0.16 -12.13 0.31
C GLY A 5 -0.18 -10.70 0.86
N ALA A 6 0.18 -9.69 0.07
CA ALA A 6 0.00 -8.31 0.47
C ALA A 6 -1.49 -7.98 0.61
N GLN A 7 -1.83 -7.19 1.64
CA GLN A 7 -3.20 -6.76 1.93
C GLN A 7 -3.26 -5.24 1.76
N VAL A 8 -4.18 -4.77 0.91
CA VAL A 8 -4.33 -3.35 0.60
C VAL A 8 -5.79 -2.95 0.79
N GLU A 9 -6.04 -2.13 1.80
CA GLU A 9 -7.37 -1.68 2.20
C GLU A 9 -7.37 -0.17 2.40
N TYR A 10 -8.38 0.51 1.85
CA TYR A 10 -8.52 1.97 1.94
C TYR A 10 -7.23 2.72 1.55
N ALA A 11 -6.63 2.32 0.43
CA ALA A 11 -5.38 2.89 -0.07
C ALA A 11 -5.45 3.30 -1.53
N ILE A 12 -4.72 4.37 -1.87
CA ILE A 12 -4.53 4.89 -3.22
C ILE A 12 -3.07 4.66 -3.61
N LEU A 13 -2.85 3.79 -4.58
CA LEU A 13 -1.52 3.48 -5.11
C LEU A 13 -1.35 4.14 -6.48
N ASP A 14 -0.38 5.02 -6.63
CA ASP A 14 -0.08 5.67 -7.91
C ASP A 14 0.73 4.73 -8.84
N LYS A 15 0.92 5.14 -10.09
CA LYS A 15 1.57 4.33 -11.13
C LYS A 15 2.99 3.94 -10.72
N GLY A 16 3.32 2.67 -10.89
CA GLY A 16 4.67 2.15 -10.65
C GLY A 16 4.97 1.84 -9.18
N VAL A 17 3.98 1.92 -8.29
CA VAL A 17 4.15 1.46 -6.91
C VAL A 17 4.43 -0.05 -6.87
N GLU A 18 5.36 -0.43 -6.00
CA GLU A 18 5.71 -1.82 -5.68
C GLU A 18 5.43 -2.09 -4.20
N VAL A 19 4.63 -3.10 -3.89
CA VAL A 19 4.36 -3.56 -2.52
C VAL A 19 5.00 -4.94 -2.36
N ALA A 20 5.80 -5.12 -1.32
CA ALA A 20 6.48 -6.39 -1.05
C ALA A 20 5.51 -7.48 -0.58
N ASP A 21 5.97 -8.73 -0.63
CA ASP A 21 5.18 -9.88 -0.19
C ASP A 21 4.78 -9.76 1.29
N GLY A 22 3.54 -10.10 1.60
CA GLY A 22 3.00 -10.10 2.95
C GLY A 22 2.75 -8.73 3.59
N VAL A 23 3.10 -7.61 2.94
CA VAL A 23 2.92 -6.26 3.49
C VAL A 23 1.44 -5.88 3.60
N VAL A 24 1.08 -5.21 4.69
CA VAL A 24 -0.26 -4.69 4.97
C VAL A 24 -0.28 -3.17 4.85
N ILE A 25 -1.11 -2.66 3.94
CA ILE A 25 -1.45 -1.25 3.80
C ILE A 25 -2.92 -1.11 4.17
N ARG A 26 -3.22 -0.48 5.32
CA ARG A 26 -4.60 -0.32 5.80
C ARG A 26 -4.84 1.12 6.25
N GLY A 27 -5.65 1.83 5.47
CA GLY A 27 -6.23 3.11 5.86
C GLY A 27 -7.65 2.96 6.44
N THR A 28 -8.35 4.08 6.52
CA THR A 28 -9.79 4.14 6.83
C THR A 28 -10.56 4.87 5.73
N VAL A 29 -11.89 4.82 5.78
CA VAL A 29 -12.76 5.58 4.86
C VAL A 29 -12.46 7.09 4.90
N GLU A 30 -12.18 7.61 6.09
CA GLU A 30 -11.93 9.04 6.34
C GLU A 30 -10.48 9.43 6.03
N HIS A 31 -9.55 8.51 6.27
CA HIS A 31 -8.12 8.71 6.10
C HIS A 31 -7.51 7.56 5.30
N PRO A 32 -7.60 7.62 3.95
CA PRO A 32 -6.97 6.62 3.11
C PRO A 32 -5.45 6.81 3.09
N VAL A 33 -4.72 5.70 2.97
CA VAL A 33 -3.27 5.74 2.75
C VAL A 33 -2.98 6.09 1.29
N VAL A 34 -2.09 7.06 1.05
CA VAL A 34 -1.70 7.46 -0.32
C VAL A 34 -0.22 7.15 -0.54
N VAL A 35 0.08 6.22 -1.45
CA VAL A 35 1.44 5.84 -1.83
C VAL A 35 1.78 6.47 -3.18
N LYS A 36 2.90 7.21 -3.25
CA LYS A 36 3.22 8.05 -4.42
C LYS A 36 3.82 7.24 -5.56
N LYS A 37 3.83 7.86 -6.74
CA LYS A 37 4.31 7.28 -7.99
C LYS A 37 5.73 6.70 -7.84
N GLY A 38 5.88 5.41 -8.14
CA GLY A 38 7.18 4.73 -8.12
C GLY A 38 7.73 4.38 -6.74
N GLU A 39 6.98 4.62 -5.66
CA GLU A 39 7.42 4.22 -4.31
C GLU A 39 7.41 2.71 -4.11
N LYS A 40 8.30 2.25 -3.23
CA LYS A 40 8.37 0.85 -2.80
C LYS A 40 7.95 0.75 -1.34
N VAL A 41 6.97 -0.08 -1.07
CA VAL A 41 6.45 -0.34 0.27
C VAL A 41 6.95 -1.70 0.72
N THR A 42 7.89 -1.70 1.66
CA THR A 42 8.56 -2.90 2.19
C THR A 42 8.16 -3.20 3.63
N GLU A 43 7.35 -2.33 4.24
CA GLU A 43 6.91 -2.40 5.64
C GLU A 43 5.43 -2.03 5.73
N ASP A 44 4.77 -2.44 6.80
CA ASP A 44 3.34 -2.20 7.00
C ASP A 44 3.02 -0.71 7.21
N ILE A 45 1.87 -0.27 6.70
CA ILE A 45 1.35 1.10 6.84
C ILE A 45 -0.06 1.07 7.43
N HIS A 46 -0.26 1.84 8.49
CA HIS A 46 -1.56 2.01 9.17
C HIS A 46 -1.90 3.49 9.33
N SER A 47 -3.17 3.84 9.08
CA SER A 47 -3.73 5.18 9.32
C SER A 47 -4.94 5.17 10.24
#